data_AF-A0A8S7EHQ0-F1
#
_entry.id   AF-A0A8S7EHQ0-F1
#
_cell.length_a   1.000
_cell.length_b   1.000
_cell.length_c   1.000
_cell.angle_alpha   90.00
_cell.angle_beta   90.00
_cell.angle_gamma   90.00
#
_symmetry.space_group_name_H-M   'P 1'
#
loop_
_entity.id
_entity.type
_entity.pdbx_description
1 polymer ?
#
loop_
_entity_poly.entity_id
_entity_poly.type
_entity_poly.pdbx_seq_one_letter_code
_entity_poly.pdbx_strand_id
1 'polypeptide(L)'
;MSRHDIILRTQFERIIESNNVGQALISFFDKLPQGNYRRAIYVLSVIYPVKLHVDDDEFKFIFYIMSEKKFLRQQTISDFVRSINVIEFTETQKSVLRELIKKNNDIIITQCTFELDCLLTRVSASSNQFRNSNGYLPENS
;
A
#
# COMPACT_ATOMS: atom_id res chain seq x y z
N MET A 1 3.12 -22.43 -2.89
CA MET A 1 3.67 -21.38 -3.78
C MET A 1 4.36 -22.05 -4.96
N SER A 2 4.19 -21.51 -6.16
CA SER A 2 4.90 -21.98 -7.35
C SER A 2 6.39 -21.62 -7.28
N ARG A 3 7.22 -22.32 -8.07
CA ARG A 3 8.67 -22.00 -8.20
C ARG A 3 8.90 -20.56 -8.64
N HIS A 4 8.03 -20.03 -9.50
CA HIS A 4 8.09 -18.64 -9.94
C HIS A 4 7.84 -17.65 -8.78
N ASP A 5 6.91 -17.98 -7.88
CA ASP A 5 6.60 -17.13 -6.73
C ASP A 5 7.74 -17.10 -5.72
N ILE A 6 8.44 -18.23 -5.56
CA ILE A 6 9.63 -18.31 -4.71
C ILE A 6 10.71 -17.38 -5.26
N ILE A 7 10.95 -17.41 -6.58
CA ILE A 7 11.93 -16.52 -7.23
C ILE A 7 11.54 -15.05 -7.05
N LEU A 8 10.27 -14.69 -7.31
CA LEU A 8 9.78 -13.31 -7.11
C LEU A 8 9.92 -12.88 -5.65
N ARG A 9 9.55 -13.74 -4.71
CA ARG A 9 9.68 -13.47 -3.27
C ARG A 9 11.12 -13.19 -2.88
N THR A 10 12.06 -14.05 -3.29
CA THR A 10 13.49 -13.84 -3.02
C THR A 10 14.01 -12.54 -3.64
N GLN A 11 13.52 -12.13 -4.81
CA GLN A 11 13.87 -10.85 -5.41
C GLN A 11 13.35 -9.68 -4.59
N PHE A 12 12.10 -9.74 -4.13
CA PHE A 12 11.52 -8.69 -3.29
C PHE A 12 12.19 -8.62 -1.92
N GLU A 13 12.48 -9.75 -1.27
CA GLU A 13 13.19 -9.77 0.02
C GLU A 13 14.54 -9.05 -0.09
N ARG A 14 15.32 -9.31 -1.15
CA ARG A 14 16.57 -8.58 -1.41
C ARG A 14 16.39 -7.08 -1.62
N ILE A 15 15.30 -6.68 -2.28
CA ILE A 15 14.98 -5.25 -2.50
C ILE A 15 14.61 -4.59 -1.17
N ILE A 16 13.80 -5.27 -0.36
CA ILE A 16 13.33 -4.82 0.95
C ILE A 16 14.49 -4.64 1.94
N GLU A 17 15.53 -5.46 1.85
CA GLU A 17 16.74 -5.34 2.66
C GLU A 17 17.68 -4.20 2.21
N SER A 18 17.36 -3.51 1.10
CA SER A 18 18.18 -2.42 0.56
C SER A 18 17.79 -1.05 1.11
N ASN A 19 18.69 -0.06 0.98
CA ASN A 19 18.45 1.29 1.51
C ASN A 19 17.42 2.13 0.71
N ASN A 20 17.12 1.76 -0.54
CA ASN A 20 16.26 2.53 -1.46
C ASN A 20 15.09 1.66 -1.93
N VAL A 21 14.33 1.13 -0.96
CA VAL A 21 13.29 0.13 -1.18
C VAL A 21 12.26 0.60 -2.20
N GLY A 22 11.76 1.83 -2.07
CA GLY A 22 10.73 2.37 -2.94
C GLY A 22 11.21 2.49 -4.38
N GLN A 23 12.33 3.17 -4.62
CA GLN A 23 12.88 3.33 -5.97
C GLN A 23 13.26 1.98 -6.61
N ALA A 24 13.78 1.04 -5.82
CA ALA A 24 14.13 -0.29 -6.30
C ALA A 24 12.88 -1.11 -6.68
N LEU A 25 11.80 -1.04 -5.89
CA LEU A 25 10.52 -1.67 -6.23
C LEU A 25 9.92 -1.05 -7.49
N ILE A 26 9.89 0.28 -7.62
CA ILE A 26 9.43 0.95 -8.86
C ILE A 26 10.21 0.44 -10.07
N SER A 27 11.55 0.44 -9.97
CA SER A 27 12.44 -0.02 -11.05
C SER A 27 12.22 -1.48 -11.42
N PHE A 28 11.85 -2.32 -10.46
CA PHE A 28 11.49 -3.72 -10.69
C PHE A 28 10.18 -3.83 -11.48
N PHE A 29 9.13 -3.12 -11.04
CA PHE A 29 7.82 -3.15 -11.69
C PHE A 29 7.82 -2.57 -13.10
N ASP A 30 8.64 -1.54 -13.36
CA ASP A 30 8.80 -0.96 -14.71
C ASP A 30 9.37 -1.95 -15.73
N LYS A 31 10.23 -2.86 -15.27
CA LYS A 31 10.87 -3.90 -16.10
C LYS A 31 10.02 -5.17 -16.20
N LEU A 32 8.97 -5.29 -15.39
CA LEU A 32 8.18 -6.50 -15.32
C LEU A 32 7.18 -6.57 -16.50
N PRO A 33 7.09 -7.70 -17.21
CA PRO A 33 6.06 -7.89 -18.24
C PRO A 33 4.66 -7.76 -17.65
N GLN A 34 3.73 -7.14 -18.40
CA GLN A 34 2.39 -6.84 -17.88
C GLN A 34 1.63 -8.08 -17.38
N GLY A 35 1.80 -9.23 -18.04
CA GLY A 35 1.19 -10.50 -17.63
C GLY A 35 1.60 -10.97 -16.22
N ASN A 36 2.69 -10.42 -15.67
CA ASN A 36 3.21 -10.79 -14.37
C ASN A 36 2.79 -9.82 -13.25
N TYR A 37 2.15 -8.68 -13.56
CA TYR A 37 1.77 -7.69 -12.53
C TYR A 37 0.89 -8.29 -11.44
N ARG A 38 -0.17 -9.00 -11.81
CA ARG A 38 -1.05 -9.68 -10.85
C ARG A 38 -0.26 -10.53 -9.85
N ARG A 39 0.67 -11.34 -10.35
CA ARG A 39 1.42 -12.25 -9.47
C ARG A 39 2.44 -11.52 -8.61
N ALA A 40 3.15 -10.56 -9.18
CA ALA A 40 4.12 -9.74 -8.46
C ALA A 40 3.46 -8.93 -7.33
N ILE A 41 2.31 -8.29 -7.60
CA ILE A 41 1.54 -7.55 -6.59
C ILE A 41 1.14 -8.49 -5.45
N TYR A 42 0.57 -9.66 -5.75
CA TYR A 42 0.21 -10.64 -4.72
C TYR A 42 1.40 -11.05 -3.86
N VAL A 43 2.51 -11.47 -4.48
CA VAL A 43 3.69 -11.95 -3.73
C VAL A 43 4.27 -10.84 -2.86
N LEU A 44 4.34 -9.62 -3.37
CA LEU A 44 4.83 -8.48 -2.60
C LEU A 44 3.92 -8.16 -1.42
N SER A 45 2.59 -8.19 -1.62
CA SER A 45 1.60 -7.87 -0.57
C SER A 45 1.62 -8.83 0.62
N VAL A 46 2.22 -10.02 0.46
CA VAL A 46 2.40 -11.00 1.54
C VAL A 46 3.56 -10.64 2.46
N ILE A 47 4.57 -9.92 1.95
CA ILE A 47 5.81 -9.61 2.67
C ILE A 47 5.99 -8.11 2.93
N TYR A 48 5.22 -7.27 2.24
CA TYR A 48 5.09 -5.84 2.47
C TYR A 48 3.81 -5.59 3.31
N PRO A 49 3.75 -4.54 4.15
CA PRO A 49 4.83 -3.64 4.52
C PRO A 49 5.81 -4.27 5.51
N VAL A 50 7.03 -3.77 5.49
CA VAL A 50 8.16 -4.28 6.27
C VAL A 50 8.24 -3.60 7.65
N LYS A 51 7.69 -2.40 7.75
CA LYS A 51 7.65 -1.56 8.95
C LYS A 51 6.32 -0.79 9.01
N LEU A 52 5.93 -0.39 10.21
CA LEU A 52 4.68 0.37 10.42
C LEU A 52 4.75 1.79 9.86
N HIS A 53 5.94 2.38 9.75
CA HIS A 53 6.13 3.73 9.22
C HIS A 53 6.93 3.66 7.94
N VAL A 54 6.47 4.32 6.88
CA VAL A 54 7.19 4.41 5.61
C VAL A 54 7.81 5.79 5.44
N ASP A 55 9.04 5.83 4.95
CA ASP A 55 9.68 7.07 4.54
C ASP A 55 9.16 7.56 3.19
N ASP A 56 9.65 8.70 2.73
CA ASP A 56 9.24 9.30 1.47
C ASP A 56 9.64 8.46 0.25
N ASP A 57 10.70 7.64 0.33
CA ASP A 57 11.11 6.77 -0.78
C ASP A 57 10.11 5.62 -0.94
N GLU A 58 9.82 4.89 0.14
CA GLU A 58 8.81 3.83 0.11
C GLU A 58 7.40 4.36 -0.20
N PHE A 59 7.06 5.55 0.31
CA PHE A 59 5.79 6.17 -0.02
C PHE A 59 5.63 6.44 -1.52
N LYS A 60 6.71 6.81 -2.23
CA LYS A 60 6.67 6.94 -3.70
C LYS A 60 6.28 5.64 -4.38
N PHE A 61 6.69 4.49 -3.86
CA PHE A 61 6.28 3.21 -4.41
C PHE A 61 4.78 2.93 -4.20
N ILE A 62 4.25 3.22 -3.00
CA ILE A 62 2.80 3.12 -2.74
C ILE A 62 2.04 4.03 -3.69
N PHE A 63 2.48 5.28 -3.83
CA PHE A 63 1.91 6.25 -4.77
C PHE A 63 1.95 5.72 -6.21
N TYR A 64 3.08 5.16 -6.65
CA TYR A 64 3.24 4.59 -7.98
C TYR A 64 2.23 3.46 -8.25
N ILE A 65 2.08 2.49 -7.33
CA ILE A 65 1.08 1.42 -7.49
C ILE A 65 -0.34 1.99 -7.52
N MET A 66 -0.66 2.94 -6.65
CA MET A 66 -2.00 3.50 -6.48
C MET A 66 -2.37 4.55 -7.54
N SER A 67 -1.44 5.01 -8.37
CA SER A 67 -1.66 5.99 -9.44
C SER A 67 -1.82 5.38 -10.83
N GLU A 68 -1.27 4.18 -11.03
CA GLU A 68 -1.16 3.56 -12.34
C GLU A 68 -2.30 2.57 -12.60
N LYS A 69 -3.17 2.87 -13.59
CA LYS A 69 -4.34 2.05 -13.95
C LYS A 69 -3.99 0.59 -14.24
N LYS A 70 -2.79 0.32 -14.78
CA LYS A 70 -2.29 -1.02 -15.07
C LYS A 70 -2.19 -1.91 -13.82
N PHE A 71 -1.93 -1.34 -12.65
CA PHE A 71 -1.88 -2.07 -11.38
C PHE A 71 -3.25 -2.10 -10.71
N LEU A 72 -3.98 -0.98 -10.73
CA LEU A 72 -5.30 -0.89 -10.11
C LEU A 72 -6.33 -1.86 -10.69
N ARG A 73 -6.17 -2.26 -11.95
CA ARG A 73 -7.03 -3.26 -12.63
C ARG A 73 -6.68 -4.70 -12.29
N GLN A 74 -5.59 -4.96 -11.57
CA GLN A 74 -5.22 -6.31 -11.18
C GLN A 74 -6.11 -6.79 -10.05
N GLN A 75 -6.63 -8.02 -10.15
CA GLN A 75 -7.49 -8.62 -9.10
C GLN A 75 -6.83 -8.62 -7.71
N THR A 76 -5.51 -8.68 -7.66
CA THR A 76 -4.70 -8.74 -6.44
C THR A 76 -4.38 -7.35 -5.86
N ILE A 77 -4.96 -6.28 -6.41
CA ILE A 77 -4.78 -4.93 -5.84
C ILE A 77 -5.35 -4.85 -4.43
N SER A 78 -6.43 -5.60 -4.13
CA SER A 78 -6.99 -5.69 -2.77
C SER A 78 -5.97 -6.25 -1.78
N ASP A 79 -5.15 -7.23 -2.17
CA ASP A 79 -4.07 -7.73 -1.31
C ASP A 79 -3.07 -6.64 -0.96
N PHE A 80 -2.71 -5.80 -1.95
CA PHE A 80 -1.79 -4.69 -1.73
C PHE A 80 -2.40 -3.61 -0.85
N VAL A 81 -3.65 -3.21 -1.10
CA VAL A 81 -4.36 -2.24 -0.25
C VAL A 81 -4.48 -2.77 1.18
N ARG A 82 -4.80 -4.07 1.34
CA ARG A 82 -4.81 -4.73 2.65
C ARG A 82 -3.47 -4.63 3.35
N SER A 83 -2.38 -4.84 2.62
CA SER A 83 -1.04 -4.75 3.21
C SER A 83 -0.74 -3.35 3.70
N ILE A 84 -1.01 -2.31 2.91
CA ILE A 84 -0.68 -0.93 3.31
C ILE A 84 -1.62 -0.38 4.39
N ASN A 85 -2.75 -1.06 4.66
CA ASN A 85 -3.66 -0.68 5.74
C ASN A 85 -3.03 -0.78 7.14
N VAL A 86 -1.92 -1.48 7.33
CA VAL A 86 -1.23 -1.51 8.63
C VAL A 86 -0.24 -0.35 8.82
N ILE A 87 0.03 0.42 7.75
CA ILE A 87 0.99 1.52 7.78
C ILE A 87 0.38 2.74 8.49
N GLU A 88 1.21 3.42 9.28
CA GLU A 88 0.97 4.72 9.86
C GLU A 88 1.56 5.80 8.95
N PHE A 89 0.68 6.41 8.15
CA PHE A 89 1.04 7.50 7.24
C PHE A 89 1.09 8.84 7.98
N THR A 90 2.04 9.69 7.60
CA THR A 90 2.07 11.11 8.03
C THR A 90 0.85 11.86 7.47
N GLU A 91 0.48 12.99 8.07
CA GLU A 91 -0.67 13.78 7.58
C GLU A 91 -0.51 14.23 6.11
N THR A 92 0.72 14.53 5.69
CA THR A 92 1.05 14.84 4.29
C THR A 92 0.78 13.62 3.39
N GLN A 93 1.28 12.45 3.77
CA GLN A 93 1.09 11.20 3.02
C GLN A 93 -0.40 10.81 2.95
N LYS A 94 -1.15 10.95 4.07
CA LYS A 94 -2.60 10.74 4.12
C LYS A 94 -3.33 11.65 3.14
N SER A 95 -2.97 12.94 3.10
CA SER A 95 -3.58 13.91 2.18
C SER A 95 -3.37 13.51 0.72
N VAL A 96 -2.15 13.12 0.37
CA VAL A 96 -1.82 12.62 -0.98
C VAL A 96 -2.62 11.35 -1.32
N LEU A 97 -2.72 10.39 -0.38
CA LEU A 97 -3.47 9.16 -0.60
C LEU A 97 -4.98 9.41 -0.77
N ARG A 98 -5.57 10.33 0.00
CA ARG A 98 -7.00 10.68 -0.13
C ARG A 98 -7.32 11.20 -1.53
N GLU A 99 -6.52 12.14 -2.02
CA GLU A 99 -6.71 12.68 -3.38
C GLU A 99 -6.48 11.61 -4.45
N LEU A 100 -5.48 10.74 -4.26
CA LEU A 100 -5.19 9.66 -5.19
C LEU A 100 -6.32 8.63 -5.27
N ILE A 101 -6.85 8.20 -4.12
CA ILE A 101 -7.98 7.27 -4.04
C ILE A 101 -9.21 7.90 -4.70
N LYS A 102 -9.53 9.16 -4.37
CA LYS A 102 -10.65 9.88 -4.96
C LYS A 102 -10.56 9.95 -6.49
N LYS A 103 -9.36 10.21 -7.03
CA LYS A 103 -9.10 10.29 -8.47
C LYS A 103 -9.30 8.94 -9.19
N ASN A 104 -9.04 7.83 -8.51
CA ASN A 104 -9.04 6.50 -9.10
C ASN A 104 -10.15 5.57 -8.57
N ASN A 105 -11.11 6.12 -7.82
CA ASN A 105 -12.11 5.35 -7.08
C ASN A 105 -12.95 4.43 -7.98
N ASP A 106 -13.28 4.90 -9.18
CA ASP A 106 -14.03 4.16 -10.20
C ASP A 106 -13.35 2.85 -10.61
N ILE A 107 -12.02 2.80 -10.58
CA ILE A 107 -11.24 1.60 -10.92
C ILE A 107 -11.04 0.74 -9.68
N ILE A 108 -10.60 1.33 -8.57
CA ILE A 108 -10.18 0.57 -7.37
C ILE A 108 -11.37 -0.19 -6.76
N ILE A 109 -12.55 0.43 -6.71
CA ILE A 109 -13.73 -0.16 -6.07
C ILE A 109 -14.18 -1.46 -6.73
N THR A 110 -13.84 -1.68 -8.01
CA THR A 110 -14.21 -2.90 -8.74
C THR A 110 -13.51 -4.16 -8.24
N GLN A 111 -12.36 -4.02 -7.58
CA GLN A 111 -11.53 -5.13 -7.09
C GLN A 111 -11.25 -5.05 -5.59
N CYS A 112 -11.58 -3.93 -4.94
CA CYS A 112 -11.11 -3.58 -3.61
C CYS A 112 -12.13 -2.64 -2.95
N THR A 113 -13.21 -3.19 -2.40
CA THR A 113 -14.24 -2.39 -1.70
C THR A 113 -13.91 -2.31 -0.21
N PHE A 114 -13.84 -3.46 0.48
CA PHE A 114 -13.63 -3.49 1.92
C PHE A 114 -12.26 -2.93 2.33
N GLU A 115 -11.18 -3.38 1.69
CA GLU A 115 -9.83 -2.91 2.03
C GLU A 115 -9.65 -1.42 1.72
N LEU A 116 -10.33 -0.92 0.68
CA LEU A 116 -10.33 0.50 0.33
C LEU A 116 -11.08 1.33 1.36
N ASP A 117 -12.23 0.87 1.84
CA ASP A 117 -12.98 1.52 2.91
C ASP A 117 -12.16 1.59 4.20
N CYS A 118 -11.44 0.51 4.55
CA CYS A 118 -10.49 0.51 5.66
C CYS A 118 -9.38 1.54 5.46
N LEU A 119 -8.78 1.61 4.26
CA LEU A 119 -7.73 2.57 3.95
C LEU A 119 -8.26 4.00 4.08
N LEU A 120 -9.40 4.30 3.45
CA LEU A 120 -10.06 5.59 3.48
C LEU A 120 -10.38 6.03 4.90
N THR A 121 -10.89 5.13 5.74
CA THR A 121 -11.16 5.42 7.15
C THR A 121 -9.88 5.82 7.88
N ARG A 122 -8.78 5.08 7.67
CA ARG A 122 -7.49 5.37 8.32
C ARG A 122 -6.84 6.66 7.84
N VAL A 123 -6.87 6.91 6.53
CA VAL A 123 -6.27 8.13 5.98
C VAL A 123 -7.16 9.36 6.20
N SER A 124 -8.45 9.19 6.47
CA SER A 124 -9.36 10.31 6.80
C SER A 124 -9.45 10.58 8.30
N ALA A 125 -9.11 9.60 9.14
CA ALA A 125 -9.06 9.77 10.57
C ALA A 125 -7.97 10.78 10.97
N SER A 126 -8.39 11.76 11.76
CA SER A 126 -7.45 12.69 12.39
C SER A 126 -6.60 11.94 13.41
N SER A 127 -5.36 12.40 13.62
CA SER A 127 -4.43 11.83 14.60
C SER A 127 -4.99 11.71 16.02
N ASN A 128 -6.05 12.45 16.36
CA ASN A 128 -6.74 12.38 17.65
C ASN A 128 -7.82 11.30 17.76
N GLN A 129 -8.32 10.72 16.64
CA GLN A 129 -9.40 9.73 16.69
C GLN A 129 -8.94 8.36 17.19
N PHE A 130 -7.69 7.95 16.93
CA PHE A 130 -7.16 6.65 17.40
C PHE A 130 -6.64 6.66 18.83
N ARG A 131 -6.37 7.84 19.41
CA ARG A 131 -5.98 7.97 20.83
C ARG A 131 -7.15 7.73 21.79
N ASN A 132 -8.39 7.90 21.32
CA ASN A 132 -9.58 7.76 22.16
C ASN A 132 -10.12 6.32 22.24
N SER A 133 -9.55 5.37 21.49
CA SER A 133 -9.89 3.94 21.59
C SER A 133 -9.31 3.23 22.82
N ASN A 134 -8.43 3.89 23.60
CA ASN A 134 -7.90 3.39 24.86
C ASN A 134 -8.67 3.90 26.10
N GLY A 135 -9.97 4.19 25.97
CA GLY A 135 -10.89 4.23 27.11
C GLY A 135 -10.66 5.33 28.16
N TYR A 136 -9.92 6.39 27.86
CA TYR A 136 -9.88 7.56 28.72
C TYR A 136 -10.77 8.65 28.13
N LEU A 137 -11.87 8.93 28.83
CA LEU A 137 -12.68 10.13 28.62
C LEU A 137 -11.77 11.35 28.79
N PRO A 138 -11.87 12.37 27.91
CA PRO A 138 -11.28 13.66 28.22
C PRO A 138 -12.05 14.23 29.43
N GLU A 139 -11.34 14.45 30.53
CA GLU A 139 -11.87 15.27 31.62
C GLU A 139 -12.12 16.68 31.06
N ASN A 140 -13.40 17.06 31.03
CA ASN A 140 -13.81 18.43 30.77
C ASN A 140 -13.40 19.30 31.96
N SER A 141 -12.61 20.36 31.72
CA SER A 141 -12.84 21.76 32.13
C SER A 141 -11.65 22.63 31.75
#